data_AF-A0A1T4ZWC9-F1
#
_entry.id   AF-A0A1T4ZWC9-F1
#
_cell.length_a   1.000
_cell.length_b   1.000
_cell.length_c   1.000
_cell.angle_alpha   90.00
_cell.angle_beta   90.00
_cell.angle_gamma   90.00
#
_symmetry.space_group_name_H-M   'P 1'
#
loop_
_entity.id
_entity.type
_entity.pdbx_description
1 polymer ?
#
loop_
_entity_poly.entity_id
_entity_poly.type
_entity_poly.pdbx_seq_one_letter_code
_entity_poly.pdbx_strand_id
1 'polypeptide(L)'
;MAVRGAKPKPAHLRLIDGTHRTTRHGDDGAARAKVEQAATRFGPLERPSFLKGEALKAWKKYIAPAGWLDGSREPIAIAFCELWKEFREGPRIFPATKHAQLRHYMAELGLTDERNRGDTGDEERDEFFDD
;
A
#
# COMPACT_ATOMS: atom_id res chain seq x y z
N MET A 1 21.14 -1.10 10.79
CA MET A 1 20.16 -1.47 9.75
C MET A 1 19.42 -2.72 10.23
N ALA A 2 18.12 -2.63 10.51
CA ALA A 2 17.35 -3.81 10.88
C ALA A 2 17.12 -4.65 9.62
N VAL A 3 17.70 -5.85 9.56
CA VAL A 3 17.41 -6.84 8.51
C VAL A 3 15.95 -7.23 8.70
N ARG A 4 15.04 -6.65 7.91
CA ARG A 4 13.64 -7.08 7.88
C ARG A 4 13.64 -8.54 7.40
N GLY A 5 13.23 -9.45 8.28
CA GLY A 5 12.97 -10.85 7.91
C GLY A 5 11.96 -10.94 6.77
N ALA A 6 11.93 -12.09 6.10
CA ALA A 6 11.01 -12.32 4.98
C ALA A 6 9.56 -11.96 5.37
N LYS A 7 8.89 -11.15 4.53
CA LYS A 7 7.49 -10.78 4.75
C LYS A 7 6.64 -12.06 4.82
N PRO A 8 5.79 -12.22 5.85
CA PRO A 8 4.94 -13.40 5.97
C PRO A 8 4.05 -13.53 4.73
N LYS A 9 3.90 -14.75 4.21
CA LYS A 9 3.01 -15.03 3.07
C LYS A 9 1.56 -14.62 3.43
N PRO A 10 0.80 -14.03 2.50
CA PRO A 10 -0.59 -13.64 2.73
C PRO A 10 -1.42 -14.90 2.92
N ALA A 11 -2.48 -14.82 3.73
CA ALA A 11 -3.23 -15.99 4.20
C ALA A 11 -3.74 -16.92 3.08
N HIS A 12 -4.08 -16.36 1.92
CA HIS A 12 -4.56 -17.12 0.75
C HIS A 12 -3.44 -17.80 -0.07
N LEU A 13 -2.17 -17.45 0.13
CA LEU A 13 -0.99 -18.13 -0.47
C LEU A 13 -0.31 -19.08 0.55
N ARG A 14 -1.01 -19.46 1.63
CA ARG A 14 -0.50 -20.33 2.73
C ARG A 14 -0.89 -21.82 2.60
N LEU A 15 -1.32 -22.27 1.43
CA LEU A 15 -1.35 -23.69 1.07
C LEU A 15 -0.42 -23.82 -0.15
N ILE A 16 0.67 -24.58 -0.17
CA ILE A 16 0.86 -25.95 0.25
C ILE A 16 2.31 -26.06 0.76
N ASP A 17 2.51 -25.98 2.06
CA ASP A 17 3.66 -26.64 2.68
C ASP A 17 3.05 -27.48 3.80
N GLY A 18 2.88 -28.77 3.49
CA GLY A 18 2.06 -29.71 4.24
C GLY A 18 2.57 -29.89 5.66
N THR A 19 2.14 -29.03 6.57
CA THR A 19 2.29 -29.28 7.99
C THR A 19 0.92 -29.63 8.54
N HIS A 20 0.78 -30.89 8.97
CA HIS A 20 -0.45 -31.47 9.53
C HIS A 20 -0.90 -30.82 10.86
N ARG A 21 -0.27 -29.71 11.29
CA ARG A 21 -0.61 -28.98 12.51
C ARG A 21 -1.28 -27.66 12.16
N THR A 22 -2.61 -27.68 12.20
CA THR A 22 -3.49 -26.52 12.01
C THR A 22 -3.25 -25.39 13.03
N THR A 23 -2.59 -25.67 14.15
CA THR A 23 -2.35 -24.71 15.25
C THR A 23 -0.96 -24.07 15.26
N ARG A 24 -0.07 -24.42 14.30
CA ARG A 24 1.32 -23.93 14.27
C ARG A 24 1.42 -22.40 14.15
N HIS A 25 0.40 -21.77 13.57
CA HIS A 25 0.37 -20.34 13.28
C HIS A 25 -0.54 -19.54 14.23
N GLY A 26 -1.03 -20.17 15.31
CA GLY A 26 -1.96 -19.58 16.26
C GLY A 26 -3.42 -19.77 15.83
N ASP A 27 -4.32 -19.32 16.70
CA ASP A 27 -5.77 -19.32 16.45
C ASP A 27 -6.15 -18.21 15.46
N ASP A 28 -6.94 -18.56 14.44
CA ASP A 28 -7.45 -17.63 13.44
C ASP A 28 -8.35 -16.55 14.08
N GLY A 29 -9.10 -16.91 15.13
CA GLY A 29 -9.91 -15.98 15.90
C GLY A 29 -9.07 -14.88 16.55
N ALA A 30 -7.97 -15.26 17.20
CA ALA A 30 -7.01 -14.32 17.79
C ALA A 30 -6.34 -13.40 16.74
N ALA A 31 -6.09 -13.90 15.52
CA ALA A 31 -5.55 -13.07 14.44
C ALA A 31 -6.55 -12.02 13.95
N ARG A 32 -7.83 -12.42 13.78
CA ARG A 32 -8.92 -11.51 13.39
C ARG A 32 -9.18 -10.44 14.46
N ALA A 33 -9.22 -10.83 15.74
CA ALA A 33 -9.42 -9.91 16.85
C ALA A 33 -8.33 -8.81 16.91
N LYS A 34 -7.06 -9.15 16.58
CA LYS A 34 -5.97 -8.17 16.51
C LYS A 34 -6.13 -7.17 15.37
N VAL A 35 -6.62 -7.61 14.22
CA VAL A 35 -6.91 -6.72 13.07
C VAL A 35 -8.05 -5.77 13.42
N GLU A 36 -9.10 -6.27 14.07
CA GLU A 36 -10.24 -5.47 14.50
C GLU A 36 -9.86 -4.43 15.57
N GLN A 37 -9.02 -4.82 16.55
CA GLN A 37 -8.46 -3.90 17.55
C GLN A 37 -7.59 -2.81 16.92
N ALA A 38 -6.78 -3.14 15.90
CA ALA A 38 -5.98 -2.17 15.17
C ALA A 38 -6.86 -1.18 14.41
N ALA A 39 -7.88 -1.67 13.70
CA ALA A 39 -8.85 -0.84 13.00
C ALA A 39 -9.60 0.10 13.97
N THR A 40 -9.97 -0.39 15.15
CA THR A 40 -10.63 0.41 16.21
C THR A 40 -9.71 1.50 16.75
N ARG A 41 -8.41 1.22 16.89
CA ARG A 41 -7.46 2.14 17.52
C ARG A 41 -6.99 3.25 16.59
N PHE A 42 -6.77 2.96 15.31
CA PHE A 42 -6.25 3.93 14.34
C PHE A 42 -7.34 4.57 13.48
N GLY A 43 -8.50 3.92 13.35
CA GLY A 43 -9.59 4.42 12.52
C GLY A 43 -9.31 4.31 11.01
N PRO A 44 -10.29 4.71 10.18
CA PRO A 44 -10.13 4.76 8.74
C PRO A 44 -9.12 5.84 8.34
N LEU A 45 -8.44 5.64 7.21
CA LEU A 45 -7.55 6.64 6.64
C LEU A 45 -8.38 7.78 6.01
N GLU A 46 -8.37 8.95 6.63
CA GLU A 46 -9.06 10.13 6.12
C GLU A 46 -8.15 10.99 5.24
N ARG A 47 -8.75 11.65 4.25
CA ARG A 47 -8.02 12.56 3.37
C ARG A 47 -7.82 13.92 4.06
N PRO A 48 -6.59 14.42 4.17
CA PRO A 48 -6.35 15.76 4.70
C PRO A 48 -6.91 16.85 3.77
N SER A 49 -7.54 17.87 4.37
CA SER A 49 -8.18 18.98 3.66
C SER A 49 -7.21 19.93 2.95
N PHE A 50 -5.93 19.94 3.36
CA PHE A 50 -4.90 20.82 2.81
C PHE A 50 -4.23 20.28 1.53
N LEU A 51 -4.42 19.01 1.19
CA LEU A 51 -3.85 18.42 -0.04
C LEU A 51 -4.51 19.02 -1.28
N LYS A 52 -3.69 19.56 -2.19
CA LYS A 52 -4.13 20.23 -3.42
C LYS A 52 -3.26 19.85 -4.62
N GLY A 53 -3.75 20.14 -5.83
CA GLY A 53 -2.98 19.97 -7.07
C GLY A 53 -2.58 18.53 -7.35
N GLU A 54 -1.33 18.30 -7.77
CA GLU A 54 -0.79 16.98 -8.09
C GLU A 54 -0.78 16.03 -6.88
N ALA A 55 -0.60 16.56 -5.66
CA ALA A 55 -0.63 15.74 -4.44
C ALA A 55 -2.03 15.16 -4.21
N LEU A 56 -3.08 15.94 -4.49
CA LEU A 56 -4.47 15.46 -4.41
C LEU A 56 -4.77 14.40 -5.49
N LYS A 57 -4.21 14.56 -6.70
CA LYS A 57 -4.34 13.55 -7.76
C LYS A 57 -3.65 12.24 -7.34
N ALA A 58 -2.47 12.31 -6.73
CA ALA A 58 -1.78 11.15 -6.19
C ALA A 58 -2.61 10.45 -5.10
N TRP A 59 -3.19 11.22 -4.17
CA TRP A 59 -4.06 10.66 -3.14
C TRP A 59 -5.23 9.89 -3.74
N LYS A 60 -5.96 10.51 -4.68
CA LYS A 60 -7.10 9.88 -5.36
C LYS A 60 -6.71 8.62 -6.14
N LYS A 61 -5.53 8.62 -6.77
CA LYS A 61 -5.06 7.52 -7.60
C LYS A 61 -4.52 6.34 -6.79
N TYR A 62 -3.79 6.60 -5.71
CA TYR A 62 -3.02 5.56 -5.01
C TYR A 62 -3.52 5.26 -3.61
N ILE A 63 -3.99 6.28 -2.87
CA ILE A 63 -4.33 6.14 -1.45
C ILE A 63 -5.82 5.85 -1.26
N ALA A 64 -6.69 6.57 -1.96
CA ALA A 64 -8.14 6.38 -1.88
C ALA A 64 -8.62 4.96 -2.24
N PRO A 65 -8.11 4.29 -3.29
CA PRO A 65 -8.51 2.91 -3.58
C PRO A 65 -7.85 1.88 -2.65
N ALA A 66 -6.87 2.28 -1.83
CA ALA A 66 -6.12 1.38 -0.98
C ALA A 66 -6.86 1.06 0.33
N GLY A 67 -7.92 0.26 0.23
CA GLY A 67 -8.78 -0.13 1.36
C GLY A 67 -8.10 -0.95 2.46
N TRP A 68 -6.85 -1.36 2.27
CA TRP A 68 -6.02 -2.00 3.29
C TRP A 68 -5.27 -1.01 4.19
N LEU A 69 -5.32 0.29 3.89
CA LEU A 69 -4.66 1.32 4.70
C LEU A 69 -5.58 1.80 5.82
N ASP A 70 -4.99 1.98 7.01
CA ASP A 70 -5.64 2.55 8.19
C ASP A 70 -5.04 3.93 8.53
N GLY A 71 -5.62 4.61 9.53
CA GLY A 71 -5.13 5.91 10.00
C GLY A 71 -3.67 5.90 10.47
N SER A 72 -3.10 4.75 10.83
CA SER A 72 -1.68 4.65 11.23
C SER A 72 -0.73 5.01 10.09
N ARG A 73 -1.18 4.88 8.84
CA ARG A 73 -0.41 5.15 7.62
C ARG A 73 -0.57 6.57 7.10
N GLU A 74 -1.40 7.39 7.75
CA GLU A 74 -1.70 8.76 7.32
C GLU A 74 -0.44 9.61 7.08
N PRO A 75 0.55 9.68 7.99
CA PRO A 75 1.71 10.55 7.78
C PRO A 75 2.55 10.13 6.56
N ILE A 76 2.64 8.83 6.32
CA ILE A 76 3.40 8.27 5.18
C ILE A 76 2.63 8.50 3.88
N ALA A 77 1.30 8.36 3.90
CA ALA A 77 0.44 8.64 2.75
C ALA A 77 0.51 10.12 2.32
N ILE A 78 0.52 11.04 3.28
CA ILE A 78 0.70 12.48 3.04
C ILE A 78 2.09 12.75 2.45
N ALA A 79 3.15 12.24 3.09
CA ALA A 79 4.53 12.42 2.64
C ALA A 79 4.73 11.89 1.21
N PHE A 80 4.14 10.73 0.89
CA PHE A 80 4.12 10.18 -0.45
C PHE A 80 3.47 11.15 -1.45
N CYS A 81 2.29 11.70 -1.12
CA CYS A 81 1.57 12.59 -2.04
C CYS A 81 2.31 13.91 -2.30
N GLU A 82 2.93 14.50 -1.27
CA GLU A 82 3.75 15.70 -1.42
C GLU A 82 5.02 15.42 -2.24
N LEU A 83 5.67 14.28 -1.99
CA LEU A 83 6.86 13.88 -2.75
C LEU A 83 6.53 13.55 -4.21
N TRP A 84 5.36 12.96 -4.46
CA TRP A 84 4.84 12.73 -5.81
C TRP A 84 4.59 14.03 -6.55
N LYS A 85 4.00 15.03 -5.88
CA LYS A 85 3.83 16.37 -6.44
C LYS A 85 5.18 16.97 -6.87
N GLU A 86 6.18 16.95 -5.99
CA GLU A 86 7.51 17.47 -6.31
C GLU A 86 8.13 16.74 -7.52
N PHE A 87 8.00 15.41 -7.57
CA PHE A 87 8.47 14.62 -8.71
C PHE A 87 7.76 15.03 -10.01
N ARG A 88 6.45 15.30 -9.97
CA ARG A 88 5.66 15.72 -11.15
C ARG A 88 6.00 17.13 -11.61
N GLU A 89 6.32 18.04 -10.69
CA GLU A 89 6.69 19.43 -11.00
C GLU A 89 8.05 19.53 -11.71
N GLY A 90 9.01 18.65 -11.38
CA GLY A 90 10.35 18.69 -11.99
C GLY A 90 11.08 17.35 -12.02
N PRO A 91 10.66 16.38 -12.86
CA PRO A 91 11.28 15.05 -12.89
C PRO A 91 12.79 15.07 -13.21
N ARG A 92 13.22 16.02 -14.05
CA ARG A 92 14.62 16.13 -14.51
C ARG A 92 15.60 16.58 -13.43
N ILE A 93 15.10 17.33 -12.44
CA ILE A 93 15.90 17.88 -11.34
C ILE A 93 15.63 17.16 -10.02
N PHE A 94 14.81 16.10 -10.05
CA PHE A 94 14.42 15.36 -8.86
C PHE A 94 15.62 14.54 -8.33
N PRO A 95 16.11 14.79 -7.11
CA PRO A 95 17.30 14.13 -6.60
C PRO A 95 17.16 12.61 -6.47
N ALA A 96 18.24 11.86 -6.72
CA ALA A 96 18.26 10.40 -6.59
C ALA A 96 17.87 9.90 -5.19
N THR A 97 18.19 10.66 -4.14
CA THR A 97 17.78 10.36 -2.76
C THR A 97 16.26 10.42 -2.59
N LYS A 98 15.60 11.42 -3.19
CA LYS A 98 14.14 11.56 -3.19
C LYS A 98 13.47 10.48 -4.04
N HIS A 99 14.09 10.05 -5.14
CA HIS A 99 13.64 8.85 -5.87
C HIS A 99 13.67 7.58 -5.01
N ALA A 100 14.70 7.41 -4.19
CA ALA A 100 14.77 6.29 -3.26
C ALA A 100 13.70 6.38 -2.16
N GLN A 101 13.47 7.58 -1.60
CA GLN A 101 12.41 7.83 -0.62
C GLN A 101 11.01 7.56 -1.20
N LEU A 102 10.74 8.00 -2.43
CA LEU A 102 9.45 7.77 -3.09
C LEU A 102 9.16 6.28 -3.26
N ARG A 103 10.15 5.51 -3.75
CA ARG A 103 10.05 4.05 -3.86
C ARG A 103 9.88 3.38 -2.50
N HIS A 104 10.54 3.90 -1.47
CA HIS A 104 10.41 3.40 -0.10
C HIS A 104 8.98 3.59 0.43
N TYR A 105 8.42 4.79 0.30
CA TYR A 105 7.03 5.06 0.72
C TYR A 105 6.02 4.21 -0.05
N MET A 106 6.21 4.04 -1.35
CA MET A 106 5.37 3.13 -2.14
C MET A 106 5.42 1.69 -1.62
N ALA A 107 6.61 1.18 -1.30
CA ALA A 107 6.78 -0.17 -0.77
C ALA A 107 6.25 -0.33 0.67
N GLU A 108 6.31 0.73 1.48
CA GLU A 108 5.82 0.76 2.85
C GLU A 108 4.30 0.85 2.93
N LEU A 109 3.68 1.62 2.05
CA LEU A 109 2.22 1.66 1.85
C LEU A 109 1.70 0.41 1.13
N GLY A 110 2.59 -0.43 0.61
CA GLY A 110 2.23 -1.64 -0.12
C GLY A 110 1.58 -1.38 -1.47
N LEU A 111 1.80 -0.20 -2.06
CA LEU A 111 1.27 0.18 -3.39
C LEU A 111 1.93 -0.61 -4.53
N THR A 112 3.15 -1.10 -4.30
CA THR A 112 3.87 -1.97 -5.23
C THR A 112 3.67 -3.45 -4.95
N ASP A 113 2.88 -3.81 -3.93
CA ASP A 113 2.61 -5.20 -3.59
C ASP A 113 1.40 -5.68 -4.41
N GLU A 114 1.64 -6.63 -5.31
CA GLU A 114 0.60 -7.21 -6.18
C GLU A 114 -0.55 -7.82 -5.38
N ARG A 115 -0.30 -8.25 -4.13
CA ARG A 115 -1.32 -8.82 -3.23
C ARG A 115 -2.39 -7.83 -2.80
N ASN A 116 -2.05 -6.55 -2.83
CA ASN A 116 -2.95 -5.47 -2.45
C ASN A 116 -3.73 -4.94 -3.66
N ARG A 117 -3.32 -5.29 -4.88
CA ARG A 117 -4.12 -5.08 -6.09
C ARG A 117 -5.21 -6.16 -6.10
N GLY A 118 -6.22 -5.99 -5.25
CA GLY A 118 -7.47 -6.74 -5.41
C GLY A 118 -7.98 -6.49 -6.82
N ASP A 119 -8.44 -7.55 -7.49
CA ASP A 119 -8.89 -7.68 -8.88
C ASP A 119 -9.55 -6.42 -9.51
N THR A 120 -8.79 -5.34 -9.68
CA THR A 120 -9.17 -4.16 -10.46
C THR A 120 -8.72 -4.42 -11.88
N GLY A 121 -9.28 -5.47 -12.46
CA GLY A 121 -9.33 -5.69 -13.90
C GLY A 121 -10.48 -4.89 -14.46
N ASP A 122 -10.36 -3.56 -14.52
CA ASP A 122 -10.82 -2.90 -15.73
C ASP A 122 -9.62 -2.99 -16.68
N GLU A 123 -9.63 -4.03 -17.52
CA GLU A 123 -8.76 -4.11 -18.68
C GLU A 123 -9.03 -2.85 -19.51
N GLU A 124 -8.19 -1.82 -19.37
CA GLU A 124 -8.13 -0.73 -20.33
C GLU A 124 -7.88 -1.39 -21.68
N ARG A 125 -8.89 -1.37 -22.55
CA ARG A 125 -8.82 -1.92 -23.90
C ARG A 125 -7.63 -1.26 -24.60
N ASP A 126 -6.70 -2.10 -25.02
CA ASP A 126 -5.46 -1.70 -25.66
C ASP A 126 -5.78 -1.14 -27.06
N GLU A 127 -5.71 0.19 -27.23
CA GLU A 127 -6.00 0.89 -28.50
C GLU A 127 -5.07 0.47 -29.65
N PHE A 128 -4.07 -0.37 -29.39
CA PHE A 128 -3.02 -0.75 -30.32
C PHE A 128 -3.27 -2.07 -31.08
N PHE A 129 -4.28 -2.86 -30.68
CA PHE A 129 -4.54 -4.19 -31.28
C PHE A 129 -5.88 -4.30 -32.05
N ASP A 130 -6.57 -3.19 -32.30
CA ASP A 130 -7.77 -3.13 -33.13
C ASP A 130 -7.47 -2.61 -34.56
N ASP A 131 -6.72 -3.40 -35.34
CA ASP A 131 -6.73 -3.37 -36.82
C ASP A 131 -6.80 -4.80 -37.39
#